data_AF-A0A7W7VGU6-F1
#
_entry.id   AF-A0A7W7VGU6-F1
#
_cell.length_a   1.000
_cell.length_b   1.000
_cell.length_c   1.000
_cell.angle_alpha   90.00
_cell.angle_beta   90.00
_cell.angle_gamma   90.00
#
_symmetry.space_group_name_H-M   'P 1'
#
loop_
_entity.id
_entity.type
_entity.pdbx_description
1 polymer ?
#
loop_
_entity_poly.entity_id
_entity_poly.type
_entity_poly.pdbx_seq_one_letter_code
_entity_poly.pdbx_strand_id
1 'polypeptide(L)'
;MVYSNLDDDLTGVVLNVHRRNREATRRLVNHPLTRAYLEAGLRILEREFGDGQAAHEDRLRRPLATLTRETVIAEVAHGPSELPRPGTVGSFRDRWAYFPDYVSDLTRYVLRTQRMPYDAQLAEQAGQALADGEFSSAVHEVAFRRMRLSTRSTTMRFRYSAVALAMQDQRLYEPLSSLYEHVTDVWERLIVSVLSSRGLELRPGLTPRDLATMLTALNEGLALRVASEPNHHVIDETGRRSMLGTAALTLFAGAVDTGDGASIEEVVDTLTRYLE
;
A
#
# COMPACT_ATOMS: atom_id res chain seq x y z
N MET A 1 -16.10 -2.07 -0.29
CA MET A 1 -16.48 -1.91 1.13
C MET A 1 -16.14 -3.22 1.83
N VAL A 2 -14.93 -3.31 2.39
CA VAL A 2 -14.49 -4.49 3.16
C VAL A 2 -14.98 -4.25 4.58
N TYR A 3 -15.97 -5.01 5.04
CA TYR A 3 -16.36 -4.98 6.44
C TYR A 3 -15.20 -5.56 7.26
N SER A 4 -14.57 -4.71 8.08
CA SER A 4 -13.62 -5.15 9.09
C SER A 4 -14.29 -6.22 9.96
N ASN A 5 -13.65 -7.37 10.10
CA ASN A 5 -14.14 -8.42 10.99
C ASN A 5 -14.24 -7.86 12.43
N LEU A 6 -15.42 -7.93 13.06
CA LEU A 6 -15.66 -7.33 14.38
C LEU A 6 -14.73 -7.93 15.46
N ASP A 7 -14.22 -9.14 15.22
CA ASP A 7 -13.31 -9.90 16.10
C ASP A 7 -11.80 -9.62 15.91
N ASP A 8 -11.42 -8.67 15.05
CA ASP A 8 -10.00 -8.37 14.76
C ASP A 8 -9.29 -7.66 15.94
N ASP A 9 -8.23 -8.24 16.51
CA ASP A 9 -7.53 -7.65 17.68
C ASP A 9 -6.78 -6.35 17.31
N LEU A 10 -7.16 -5.23 17.92
CA LEU A 10 -6.57 -3.90 17.71
C LEU A 10 -5.29 -3.65 18.55
N THR A 11 -4.88 -4.57 19.43
CA THR A 11 -3.77 -4.35 20.40
C THR A 11 -2.42 -4.05 19.73
N GLY A 12 -2.18 -4.56 18.52
CA GLY A 12 -0.96 -4.27 17.74
C GLY A 12 -1.04 -3.00 16.88
N VAL A 13 -2.15 -2.26 16.93
CA VAL A 13 -2.40 -1.07 16.08
C VAL A 13 -2.70 0.16 16.89
N VAL A 14 -3.52 0.04 17.93
CA VAL A 14 -3.90 1.15 18.78
C VAL A 14 -2.92 1.20 19.94
N LEU A 15 -1.88 2.02 19.79
CA LEU A 15 -0.76 2.06 20.71
C LEU A 15 -0.84 3.23 21.69
N ASN A 16 -1.66 4.24 21.43
CA ASN A 16 -1.72 5.45 22.26
C ASN A 16 -2.93 5.46 23.22
N VAL A 17 -3.62 4.34 23.35
CA VAL A 17 -4.69 4.13 24.34
C VAL A 17 -4.12 3.35 25.51
N HIS A 18 -4.11 3.95 26.71
CA HIS A 18 -3.52 3.33 27.89
C HIS A 18 -4.40 3.42 29.14
N ARG A 19 -4.40 2.35 29.93
CA ARG A 19 -4.95 2.30 31.29
C ARG A 19 -3.87 1.83 32.28
N ARG A 20 -4.16 1.99 33.57
CA ARG A 20 -3.25 1.57 34.66
C ARG A 20 -2.88 0.09 34.60
N ASN A 21 -3.74 -0.77 34.06
CA ASN A 21 -3.45 -2.20 33.89
C ASN A 21 -3.54 -2.62 32.42
N ARG A 22 -2.80 -3.68 32.06
CA ARG A 22 -2.73 -4.22 30.69
C ARG A 22 -4.07 -4.76 30.20
N GLU A 23 -4.83 -5.40 31.07
CA GLU A 23 -6.09 -6.03 30.71
C GLU A 23 -7.20 -5.01 30.39
N ALA A 24 -7.32 -3.94 31.18
CA ALA A 24 -8.26 -2.85 30.86
C ALA A 24 -7.79 -2.04 29.65
N THR A 25 -6.48 -1.94 29.41
CA THR A 25 -5.95 -1.38 28.17
C THR A 25 -6.41 -2.22 26.97
N ARG A 26 -6.19 -3.54 27.00
CA ARG A 26 -6.63 -4.46 25.95
C ARG A 26 -8.14 -4.41 25.72
N ARG A 27 -8.94 -4.38 26.79
CA ARG A 27 -10.40 -4.23 26.73
C ARG A 27 -10.83 -2.92 26.10
N LEU A 28 -10.17 -1.80 26.44
CA LEU A 28 -10.50 -0.50 25.89
C LEU A 28 -10.09 -0.37 24.42
N VAL A 29 -8.91 -0.87 24.06
CA VAL A 29 -8.41 -0.93 22.68
C VAL A 29 -9.37 -1.72 21.79
N ASN A 30 -9.80 -2.91 22.24
CA ASN A 30 -10.71 -3.76 21.48
C ASN A 30 -12.20 -3.42 21.66
N HIS A 31 -12.53 -2.34 22.37
CA HIS A 31 -13.91 -1.93 22.54
C HIS A 31 -14.51 -1.51 21.18
N PRO A 32 -15.77 -1.90 20.83
CA PRO A 32 -16.39 -1.57 19.54
C PRO A 32 -16.33 -0.09 19.17
N LEU A 33 -16.57 0.79 20.15
CA LEU A 33 -16.47 2.24 19.97
C LEU A 33 -15.05 2.74 19.58
N THR A 34 -13.98 2.06 20.00
CA THR A 34 -12.60 2.40 19.57
C THR A 34 -12.45 2.14 18.08
N ARG A 35 -12.90 0.97 17.60
CA ARG A 35 -12.95 0.67 16.17
C ARG A 35 -13.82 1.67 15.41
N ALA A 36 -14.99 2.01 15.94
CA ALA A 36 -15.91 2.96 15.30
C ALA A 36 -15.26 4.33 15.05
N TYR A 37 -14.45 4.83 15.98
CA TYR A 37 -13.69 6.08 15.78
C TYR A 37 -12.63 5.95 14.69
N LEU A 38 -11.93 4.81 14.60
CA LEU A 38 -10.92 4.57 13.57
C LEU A 38 -11.58 4.41 12.18
N GLU A 39 -12.69 3.69 12.09
CA GLU A 39 -13.48 3.55 10.86
C GLU A 39 -14.09 4.88 10.40
N ALA A 40 -14.55 5.71 11.34
CA ALA A 40 -15.00 7.07 11.05
C ALA A 40 -13.87 7.92 10.47
N GLY A 41 -12.67 7.86 11.06
CA GLY A 41 -11.48 8.49 10.51
C GLY A 41 -11.14 8.00 9.10
N LEU A 42 -11.18 6.68 8.89
CA LEU A 42 -10.94 6.07 7.58
C LEU A 42 -11.94 6.57 6.53
N ARG A 43 -13.24 6.66 6.84
CA ARG A 43 -14.25 7.22 5.90
C ARG A 43 -13.98 8.69 5.57
N ILE A 44 -13.53 9.49 6.53
CA ILE A 44 -13.13 10.89 6.28
C ILE A 44 -11.93 10.93 5.33
N LEU A 45 -10.90 10.14 5.60
CA LEU A 45 -9.73 10.01 4.73
C LEU A 45 -10.12 9.54 3.33
N GLU A 46 -11.02 8.57 3.22
CA GLU A 46 -11.49 8.07 1.94
C GLU A 46 -12.21 9.15 1.12
N ARG A 47 -12.90 10.09 1.76
CA ARG A 47 -13.53 11.24 1.08
C ARG A 47 -12.52 12.33 0.72
N GLU A 48 -11.55 12.60 1.59
CA GLU A 48 -10.52 13.61 1.32
C GLU A 48 -9.54 13.19 0.22
N PHE A 49 -9.17 11.91 0.19
CA PHE A 49 -8.25 11.35 -0.80
C PHE A 49 -8.96 10.69 -1.99
N GLY A 50 -10.28 10.49 -1.89
CA GLY A 50 -11.17 9.90 -2.91
C GLY A 50 -11.35 10.78 -4.15
N ASP A 51 -12.18 10.31 -5.09
CA ASP A 51 -12.23 10.76 -6.48
C ASP A 51 -11.97 12.25 -6.71
N GLY A 52 -11.00 12.50 -7.61
CA GLY A 52 -10.56 13.80 -8.08
C GLY A 52 -11.59 14.56 -8.92
N GLN A 53 -12.89 14.42 -8.62
CA GLN A 53 -13.94 15.34 -9.08
C GLN A 53 -13.91 16.67 -8.31
N ALA A 54 -12.73 17.13 -7.89
CA ALA A 54 -12.49 18.54 -7.56
C ALA A 54 -12.43 19.35 -8.87
N ALA A 55 -13.43 19.19 -9.74
CA ALA A 55 -13.50 19.91 -10.99
C ALA A 55 -13.92 21.38 -10.79
N HIS A 56 -14.39 21.82 -9.62
CA HIS A 56 -15.10 23.11 -9.49
C HIS A 56 -14.71 23.98 -8.29
N GLU A 57 -13.61 23.72 -7.57
CA GLU A 57 -13.14 24.64 -6.52
C GLU A 57 -11.69 25.06 -6.75
N ASP A 58 -11.49 26.33 -7.15
CA ASP A 58 -10.21 27.03 -7.35
C ASP A 58 -9.31 27.15 -6.09
N ARG A 59 -9.52 26.30 -5.08
CA ARG A 59 -8.81 26.35 -3.80
C ARG A 59 -8.05 25.06 -3.54
N LEU A 60 -6.76 25.21 -3.25
CA LEU A 60 -5.93 24.15 -2.69
C LEU A 60 -6.61 23.59 -1.42
N ARG A 61 -7.16 22.38 -1.51
CA ARG A 61 -7.63 21.65 -0.33
C ARG A 61 -6.41 21.23 0.48
N ARG A 62 -6.32 21.71 1.72
CA ARG A 62 -5.28 21.24 2.65
C ARG A 62 -5.61 19.79 3.02
N PRO A 63 -4.69 18.83 2.79
CA PRO A 63 -4.92 17.45 3.20
C PRO A 63 -5.16 17.40 4.72
N LEU A 64 -6.06 16.52 5.17
CA LEU A 64 -6.42 16.35 6.58
C LEU A 64 -7.14 17.56 7.22
N ALA A 65 -7.54 18.57 6.44
CA ALA A 65 -8.19 19.76 6.99
C ALA A 65 -9.55 19.48 7.63
N THR A 66 -10.28 18.47 7.14
CA THR A 66 -11.56 18.06 7.73
C THR A 66 -11.41 16.98 8.78
N LEU A 67 -10.22 16.37 8.90
CA LEU A 67 -9.88 15.42 9.95
C LEU A 67 -9.68 16.15 11.28
N THR A 68 -10.78 16.50 11.92
CA THR A 68 -10.84 17.08 13.26
C THR A 68 -11.52 16.13 14.23
N ARG A 69 -11.35 16.35 15.53
CA ARG A 69 -12.02 15.54 16.56
C ARG A 69 -13.54 15.63 16.41
N GLU A 70 -14.04 16.83 16.15
CA GLU A 70 -15.46 17.13 16.02
C GLU A 70 -16.05 16.40 14.80
N THR A 71 -15.37 16.45 13.65
CA THR A 71 -15.78 15.71 12.45
C THR A 71 -15.77 14.20 12.70
N VAL A 72 -14.72 13.67 13.34
CA VAL A 72 -14.62 12.23 13.65
C VAL A 72 -15.75 11.78 14.56
N ILE A 73 -16.06 12.55 15.62
CA ILE A 73 -17.16 12.22 16.54
C ILE A 73 -18.50 12.24 15.82
N ALA A 74 -18.76 13.25 14.97
CA ALA A 74 -19.97 13.30 14.16
C ALA A 74 -20.06 12.11 13.20
N GLU A 75 -18.95 11.74 12.57
CA GLU A 75 -18.88 10.64 11.61
C GLU A 75 -19.12 9.25 12.22
N VAL A 76 -18.89 9.08 13.53
CA VAL A 76 -19.26 7.84 14.23
C VAL A 76 -20.76 7.54 14.11
N ALA A 77 -21.62 8.55 14.06
CA ALA A 77 -23.07 8.37 13.90
C ALA A 77 -23.46 7.79 12.53
N HIS A 78 -22.57 7.87 11.54
CA HIS A 78 -22.73 7.26 10.21
C HIS A 78 -22.13 5.85 10.12
N GLY A 79 -21.62 5.30 11.23
CA GLY A 79 -21.14 3.93 11.33
C GLY A 79 -22.27 2.91 11.54
N PRO A 80 -21.93 1.65 11.84
CA PRO A 80 -22.91 0.59 12.10
C PRO A 80 -23.88 0.99 13.21
N SER A 81 -25.17 0.68 13.05
CA SER A 81 -26.25 1.10 13.96
C SER A 81 -26.18 0.47 15.36
N GLU A 82 -25.33 -0.54 15.57
CA GLU A 82 -25.27 -1.36 16.78
C GLU A 82 -24.14 -0.97 17.75
N LEU A 83 -23.78 0.32 17.82
CA LEU A 83 -22.81 0.75 18.81
C LEU A 83 -23.42 0.75 20.23
N PRO A 84 -22.73 0.21 21.24
CA PRO A 84 -23.22 0.21 22.62
C PRO A 84 -23.48 1.61 23.18
N ARG A 85 -22.80 2.64 22.64
CA ARG A 85 -22.91 4.04 23.03
C ARG A 85 -22.60 4.95 21.83
N PRO A 86 -23.25 6.12 21.71
CA PRO A 86 -22.88 7.12 20.72
C PRO A 86 -21.48 7.68 20.98
N GLY A 87 -20.81 8.12 19.91
CA GLY A 87 -19.56 8.86 20.03
C GLY A 87 -19.79 10.21 20.70
N THR A 88 -18.97 10.55 21.70
CA THR A 88 -18.98 11.84 22.39
C THR A 88 -17.55 12.36 22.57
N VAL A 89 -17.40 13.63 22.94
CA VAL A 89 -16.08 14.19 23.31
C VAL A 89 -15.47 13.45 24.50
N GLY A 90 -16.29 13.09 25.49
CA GLY A 90 -15.84 12.35 26.67
C GLY A 90 -15.33 10.95 26.32
N SER A 91 -16.08 10.19 25.53
CA SER A 91 -15.66 8.85 25.12
C SER A 91 -14.47 8.84 24.16
N PHE A 92 -14.28 9.91 23.37
CA PHE A 92 -13.07 10.08 22.57
C PHE A 92 -11.86 10.34 23.47
N ARG A 93 -11.95 11.32 24.38
CA ARG A 93 -10.86 11.68 25.31
C ARG A 93 -10.48 10.56 26.27
N ASP A 94 -11.45 9.70 26.60
CA ASP A 94 -11.22 8.51 27.41
C ASP A 94 -10.28 7.48 26.73
N ARG A 95 -10.18 7.54 25.39
CA ARG A 95 -9.28 6.71 24.57
C ARG A 95 -8.00 7.45 24.25
N TRP A 96 -8.13 8.63 23.64
CA TRP A 96 -7.01 9.46 23.20
C TRP A 96 -7.05 10.81 23.92
N ALA A 97 -6.07 11.04 24.79
CA ALA A 97 -5.94 12.29 25.52
C ALA A 97 -5.75 13.47 24.56
N TYR A 98 -4.96 13.27 23.50
CA TYR A 98 -4.67 14.26 22.47
C TYR A 98 -5.09 13.78 21.08
N PHE A 99 -5.47 14.72 20.22
CA PHE A 99 -5.87 14.38 18.86
C PHE A 99 -4.72 13.80 18.00
N PRO A 100 -3.45 14.25 18.13
CA PRO A 100 -2.33 13.61 17.44
C PRO A 100 -2.14 12.12 17.77
N ASP A 101 -2.45 11.70 19.00
CA ASP A 101 -2.40 10.28 19.40
C ASP A 101 -3.42 9.45 18.61
N TYR A 102 -4.62 9.99 18.42
CA TYR A 102 -5.63 9.40 17.56
C TYR A 102 -5.19 9.36 16.10
N VAL A 103 -4.59 10.43 15.56
CA VAL A 103 -4.09 10.46 14.17
C VAL A 103 -2.98 9.41 13.96
N SER A 104 -2.12 9.23 14.96
CA SER A 104 -1.07 8.20 14.94
C SER A 104 -1.68 6.79 14.89
N ASP A 105 -2.64 6.48 15.75
CA ASP A 105 -3.34 5.18 15.76
C ASP A 105 -4.22 4.97 14.53
N LEU A 106 -4.87 6.03 14.02
CA LEU A 106 -5.61 6.01 12.76
C LEU A 106 -4.68 5.66 11.60
N THR A 107 -3.49 6.27 11.54
CA THR A 107 -2.51 5.96 10.49
C THR A 107 -2.09 4.49 10.54
N ARG A 108 -1.79 3.95 11.74
CA ARG A 108 -1.52 2.50 11.92
C ARG A 108 -2.71 1.65 11.49
N TYR A 109 -3.92 2.05 11.85
CA TYR A 109 -5.13 1.34 11.51
C TYR A 109 -5.39 1.31 10.01
N VAL A 110 -5.21 2.45 9.32
CA VAL A 110 -5.35 2.54 7.88
C VAL A 110 -4.30 1.67 7.21
N LEU A 111 -3.02 1.81 7.59
CA LEU A 111 -1.94 0.99 7.03
C LEU A 111 -2.12 -0.51 7.29
N ARG A 112 -2.69 -0.91 8.44
CA ARG A 112 -3.00 -2.33 8.73
C ARG A 112 -4.23 -2.83 7.99
N THR A 113 -5.36 -2.13 8.07
CA THR A 113 -6.61 -2.53 7.43
C THR A 113 -6.45 -2.58 5.91
N GLN A 114 -5.50 -1.80 5.40
CA GLN A 114 -5.10 -1.78 4.01
C GLN A 114 -3.80 -2.55 3.74
N ARG A 115 -3.31 -3.40 4.68
CA ARG A 115 -2.36 -4.49 4.36
C ARG A 115 -3.05 -5.36 3.33
N MET A 116 -2.67 -5.12 2.09
CA MET A 116 -3.45 -5.35 0.88
C MET A 116 -3.87 -6.81 0.71
N PRO A 117 -5.17 -7.16 0.86
CA PRO A 117 -5.69 -8.41 0.33
C PRO A 117 -5.41 -8.49 -1.19
N TYR A 118 -5.36 -7.34 -1.85
CA TYR A 118 -5.20 -7.23 -3.30
C TYR A 118 -3.81 -7.59 -3.83
N ASP A 119 -2.72 -7.22 -3.15
CA ASP A 119 -1.38 -7.58 -3.63
C ASP A 119 -1.14 -9.08 -3.46
N ALA A 120 -1.56 -9.64 -2.32
CA ALA A 120 -1.53 -11.08 -2.10
C ALA A 120 -2.43 -11.83 -3.09
N GLN A 121 -3.67 -11.37 -3.28
CA GLN A 121 -4.61 -11.98 -4.23
C GLN A 121 -4.15 -11.85 -5.68
N LEU A 122 -3.61 -10.69 -6.07
CA LEU A 122 -3.09 -10.48 -7.42
C LEU A 122 -1.87 -11.36 -7.66
N ALA A 123 -0.95 -11.45 -6.69
CA ALA A 123 0.21 -12.32 -6.78
C ALA A 123 -0.19 -13.80 -6.87
N GLU A 124 -1.16 -14.24 -6.07
CA GLU A 124 -1.71 -15.59 -6.11
C GLU A 124 -2.35 -15.90 -7.48
N GLN A 125 -3.20 -15.01 -7.99
CA GLN A 125 -3.82 -15.15 -9.31
C GLN A 125 -2.81 -15.10 -10.47
N ALA A 126 -1.73 -14.35 -10.29
CA ALA A 126 -0.67 -14.20 -11.28
C ALA A 126 0.22 -15.45 -11.40
N GLY A 127 0.39 -16.20 -10.31
CA GLY A 127 1.35 -17.30 -10.21
C GLY A 127 1.25 -18.31 -11.35
N GLN A 128 0.06 -18.84 -11.60
CA GLN A 128 -0.13 -19.84 -12.66
C GLN A 128 0.12 -19.28 -14.07
N ALA A 129 -0.39 -18.08 -14.36
CA ALA A 129 -0.19 -17.46 -15.67
C ALA A 129 1.28 -17.13 -15.95
N LEU A 130 2.01 -16.69 -14.91
CA LEU A 130 3.45 -16.41 -15.02
C LEU A 130 4.29 -17.69 -15.09
N ALA A 131 3.87 -18.78 -14.46
CA ALA A 131 4.58 -20.05 -14.50
C ALA A 131 4.43 -20.76 -15.85
N ASP A 132 3.19 -20.95 -16.31
CA ASP A 132 2.88 -21.89 -17.40
C ASP A 132 2.51 -21.21 -18.73
N GLY A 133 2.20 -19.91 -18.70
CA GLY A 133 1.74 -19.16 -19.87
C GLY A 133 2.87 -18.53 -20.70
N GLU A 134 2.46 -17.75 -21.70
CA GLU A 134 3.36 -16.82 -22.38
C GLU A 134 3.79 -15.72 -21.39
N PHE A 135 5.06 -15.77 -20.98
CA PHE A 135 5.59 -14.95 -19.89
C PHE A 135 5.37 -13.45 -20.09
N SER A 136 5.70 -12.94 -21.28
CA SER A 136 5.59 -11.53 -21.62
C SER A 136 4.15 -11.02 -21.50
N SER A 137 3.19 -11.77 -22.03
CA SER A 137 1.76 -11.47 -21.96
C SER A 137 1.25 -11.50 -20.52
N ALA A 138 1.66 -12.49 -19.73
CA ALA A 138 1.30 -12.59 -18.30
C ALA A 138 1.87 -11.42 -17.48
N VAL A 139 3.14 -11.04 -17.69
CA VAL A 139 3.76 -9.89 -17.03
C VAL A 139 3.02 -8.60 -17.34
N HIS A 140 2.68 -8.35 -18.61
CA HIS A 140 1.92 -7.17 -18.99
C HIS A 140 0.53 -7.11 -18.32
N GLU A 141 -0.20 -8.22 -18.30
CA GLU A 141 -1.53 -8.30 -17.68
C GLU A 141 -1.47 -8.05 -16.16
N VAL A 142 -0.51 -8.65 -15.45
CA VAL A 142 -0.32 -8.46 -14.01
C VAL A 142 0.06 -7.01 -13.70
N ALA A 143 1.02 -6.46 -14.46
CA ALA A 143 1.46 -5.08 -14.30
C ALA A 143 0.34 -4.08 -14.62
N PHE A 144 -0.46 -4.34 -15.66
CA PHE A 144 -1.63 -3.54 -16.02
C PHE A 144 -2.66 -3.50 -14.88
N ARG A 145 -3.02 -4.66 -14.31
CA ARG A 145 -3.94 -4.74 -13.16
C ARG A 145 -3.38 -3.98 -11.95
N ARG A 146 -2.10 -4.19 -11.63
CA ARG A 146 -1.41 -3.51 -10.51
C ARG A 146 -1.41 -2.00 -10.69
N MET A 147 -1.11 -1.51 -11.89
CA MET A 147 -1.12 -0.08 -12.20
C MET A 147 -2.52 0.53 -12.12
N ARG A 148 -3.54 -0.14 -12.67
CA ARG A 148 -4.94 0.32 -12.57
C ARG A 148 -5.43 0.43 -11.13
N LEU A 149 -5.04 -0.51 -10.28
CA LEU A 149 -5.33 -0.46 -8.86
C LEU A 149 -4.59 0.71 -8.21
N SER A 150 -3.29 0.83 -8.47
CA SER A 150 -2.43 1.83 -7.81
C SER A 150 -2.84 3.28 -8.13
N THR A 151 -3.19 3.57 -9.38
CA THR A 151 -3.53 4.94 -9.82
C THR A 151 -4.91 5.41 -9.34
N ARG A 152 -5.82 4.48 -9.10
CA ARG A 152 -7.19 4.75 -8.62
C ARG A 152 -7.34 4.60 -7.11
N SER A 153 -6.28 4.19 -6.43
CA SER A 153 -6.33 3.84 -5.02
C SER A 153 -6.18 5.07 -4.13
N THR A 154 -7.27 5.42 -3.45
CA THR A 154 -7.30 6.38 -2.34
C THR A 154 -6.28 6.04 -1.25
N THR A 155 -6.12 4.74 -0.97
CA THR A 155 -5.10 4.19 -0.06
C THR A 155 -3.69 4.56 -0.49
N MET A 156 -3.35 4.42 -1.77
CA MET A 156 -2.00 4.76 -2.25
C MET A 156 -1.70 6.24 -2.05
N ARG A 157 -2.68 7.12 -2.32
CA ARG A 157 -2.56 8.57 -2.08
C ARG A 157 -2.36 8.90 -0.60
N PHE A 158 -3.15 8.24 0.27
CA PHE A 158 -2.96 8.35 1.71
C PHE A 158 -1.55 7.89 2.11
N ARG A 159 -1.08 6.75 1.58
CA ARG A 159 0.24 6.21 1.89
C ARG A 159 1.36 7.16 1.48
N TYR A 160 1.29 7.80 0.31
CA TYR A 160 2.27 8.82 -0.08
C TYR A 160 2.30 10.00 0.89
N SER A 161 1.14 10.42 1.38
CA SER A 161 1.05 11.46 2.41
C SER A 161 1.62 10.98 3.75
N ALA A 162 1.34 9.74 4.14
CA ALA A 162 1.85 9.13 5.36
C ALA A 162 3.38 8.97 5.33
N VAL A 163 3.98 8.64 4.18
CA VAL A 163 5.45 8.60 4.00
C VAL A 163 6.06 9.98 4.24
N ALA A 164 5.48 11.03 3.66
CA ALA A 164 5.94 12.41 3.90
C ALA A 164 5.82 12.81 5.38
N LEU A 165 4.74 12.40 6.06
CA LEU A 165 4.55 12.65 7.49
C LEU A 165 5.51 11.85 8.37
N ALA A 166 5.83 10.61 7.99
CA ALA A 166 6.75 9.75 8.76
C ALA A 166 8.18 10.28 8.77
N MET A 167 8.56 11.11 7.80
CA MET A 167 9.84 11.84 7.86
C MET A 167 9.89 12.84 9.03
N GLN A 168 8.73 13.24 9.57
CA GLN A 168 8.61 14.19 10.69
C GLN A 168 8.22 13.50 12.01
N ASP A 169 7.64 12.31 11.96
CA ASP A 169 7.24 11.52 13.13
C ASP A 169 7.73 10.07 13.04
N GLN A 170 8.78 9.76 13.82
CA GLN A 170 9.38 8.43 13.89
C GLN A 170 8.38 7.34 14.32
N ARG A 171 7.27 7.69 14.99
CA ARG A 171 6.24 6.74 15.38
C ARG A 171 5.50 6.15 14.19
N LEU A 172 5.55 6.80 13.03
CA LEU A 172 4.97 6.31 11.78
C LEU A 172 5.93 5.45 10.96
N TYR A 173 7.23 5.44 11.30
CA TYR A 173 8.25 4.68 10.60
C TYR A 173 7.99 3.16 10.65
N GLU A 174 7.81 2.61 11.85
CA GLU A 174 7.65 1.17 12.06
C GLU A 174 6.41 0.60 11.32
N PRO A 175 5.22 1.22 11.38
CA PRO A 175 4.06 0.79 10.59
C PRO A 175 4.31 0.81 9.08
N LEU A 176 5.03 1.81 8.57
CA LEU A 176 5.37 1.91 7.15
C LEU A 176 6.43 0.88 6.74
N SER A 177 7.49 0.69 7.54
CA SER A 177 8.51 -0.34 7.30
C SER A 177 7.86 -1.71 7.23
N SER A 178 7.01 -2.04 8.20
CA SER A 178 6.31 -3.33 8.23
C SER A 178 5.34 -3.52 7.05
N LEU A 179 4.76 -2.44 6.53
CA LEU A 179 3.95 -2.50 5.30
C LEU A 179 4.83 -2.83 4.07
N TYR A 180 5.96 -2.13 3.92
CA TYR A 180 6.88 -2.36 2.81
C TYR A 180 7.51 -3.76 2.86
N GLU A 181 7.92 -4.22 4.04
CA GLU A 181 8.39 -5.59 4.26
C GLU A 181 7.35 -6.61 3.79
N HIS A 182 6.09 -6.44 4.21
CA HIS A 182 5.02 -7.36 3.81
C HIS A 182 4.76 -7.38 2.30
N VAL A 183 4.72 -6.20 1.67
CA VAL A 183 4.53 -6.10 0.20
C VAL A 183 5.70 -6.77 -0.51
N THR A 184 6.94 -6.48 -0.10
CA THR A 184 8.14 -7.10 -0.66
C THR A 184 8.10 -8.61 -0.51
N ASP A 185 7.74 -9.13 0.67
CA ASP A 185 7.66 -10.58 0.91
C ASP A 185 6.65 -11.29 0.01
N VAL A 186 5.50 -10.65 -0.30
CA VAL A 186 4.49 -11.19 -1.21
C VAL A 186 5.05 -11.32 -2.63
N TRP A 187 5.68 -10.27 -3.14
CA TRP A 187 6.24 -10.25 -4.50
C TRP A 187 7.49 -11.13 -4.61
N GLU A 188 8.32 -11.17 -3.57
CA GLU A 188 9.50 -12.04 -3.50
C GLU A 188 9.09 -13.52 -3.65
N ARG A 189 8.08 -13.97 -2.90
CA ARG A 189 7.56 -15.35 -3.02
C ARG A 189 7.07 -15.67 -4.43
N LEU A 190 6.37 -14.73 -5.08
CA LEU A 190 5.93 -14.91 -6.47
C LEU A 190 7.13 -15.03 -7.42
N ILE A 191 8.12 -14.16 -7.28
CA ILE A 191 9.33 -14.18 -8.13
C ILE A 191 10.08 -15.50 -7.97
N VAL A 192 10.30 -15.97 -6.73
CA VAL A 192 10.92 -17.28 -6.44
C VAL A 192 10.16 -18.41 -7.13
N SER A 193 8.83 -18.42 -7.00
CA SER A 193 7.98 -19.44 -7.61
C SER A 193 8.09 -19.46 -9.13
N VAL A 194 8.09 -18.28 -9.77
CA VAL A 194 8.16 -18.13 -11.23
C VAL A 194 9.54 -18.51 -11.78
N LEU A 195 10.62 -18.13 -11.09
CA LEU A 195 11.97 -18.52 -11.47
C LEU A 195 12.14 -20.03 -11.38
N SER A 196 11.68 -20.63 -10.28
CA SER A 196 11.76 -22.07 -10.04
C SER A 196 10.96 -22.88 -11.05
N SER A 197 9.72 -22.46 -11.37
CA SER A 197 8.87 -23.16 -12.34
C SER A 197 9.42 -23.14 -13.76
N ARG A 198 10.23 -22.11 -14.09
CA ARG A 198 10.84 -21.93 -15.41
C ARG A 198 12.29 -22.42 -15.48
N GLY A 199 12.85 -22.92 -14.38
CA GLY A 199 14.26 -23.32 -14.31
C GLY A 199 15.22 -22.16 -14.58
N LEU A 200 14.85 -20.95 -14.14
CA LEU A 200 15.65 -19.74 -14.32
C LEU A 200 16.42 -19.41 -13.04
N GLU A 201 17.62 -18.90 -13.20
CA GLU A 201 18.45 -18.37 -12.12
C GLU A 201 18.67 -16.87 -12.32
N LEU A 202 18.90 -16.16 -11.22
CA LEU A 202 19.27 -14.75 -11.28
C LEU A 202 20.78 -14.61 -11.45
N ARG A 203 21.20 -13.53 -12.11
CA ARG A 203 22.60 -13.16 -12.21
C ARG A 203 23.24 -12.97 -10.82
N PRO A 204 24.55 -13.25 -10.67
CA PRO A 204 25.27 -13.04 -9.42
C PRO A 204 25.07 -11.63 -8.86
N GLY A 205 24.85 -11.54 -7.55
CA GLY A 205 24.63 -10.28 -6.85
C GLY A 205 23.17 -9.82 -6.78
N LEU A 206 22.24 -10.44 -7.50
CA LEU A 206 20.82 -10.15 -7.40
C LEU A 206 20.07 -11.19 -6.59
N THR A 207 19.12 -10.72 -5.80
CA THR A 207 18.17 -11.57 -5.10
C THR A 207 16.74 -11.38 -5.62
N PRO A 208 15.84 -12.36 -5.42
CA PRO A 208 14.41 -12.18 -5.68
C PRO A 208 13.81 -10.98 -4.93
N ARG A 209 14.35 -10.68 -3.74
CA ARG A 209 13.95 -9.53 -2.92
C ARG A 209 14.33 -8.20 -3.57
N ASP A 210 15.48 -8.12 -4.24
CA ASP A 210 15.89 -6.92 -4.97
C ASP A 210 14.93 -6.64 -6.14
N LEU A 211 14.56 -7.67 -6.89
CA LEU A 211 13.55 -7.56 -7.95
C LEU A 211 12.17 -7.12 -7.41
N ALA A 212 11.71 -7.73 -6.31
CA ALA A 212 10.47 -7.33 -5.65
C ALA A 212 10.49 -5.85 -5.21
N THR A 213 11.63 -5.40 -4.69
CA THR A 213 11.85 -4.02 -4.25
C THR A 213 11.86 -3.05 -5.44
N MET A 214 12.62 -3.36 -6.50
CA MET A 214 12.68 -2.55 -7.72
C MET A 214 11.31 -2.40 -8.39
N LEU A 215 10.56 -3.51 -8.54
CA LEU A 215 9.23 -3.49 -9.12
C LEU A 215 8.23 -2.69 -8.28
N THR A 216 8.34 -2.76 -6.95
CA THR A 216 7.52 -1.97 -6.03
C THR A 216 7.83 -0.48 -6.17
N ALA A 217 9.11 -0.10 -6.18
CA ALA A 217 9.54 1.28 -6.37
C ALA A 217 9.08 1.85 -7.72
N LEU A 218 9.21 1.08 -8.81
CA LEU A 218 8.74 1.46 -10.15
C LEU A 218 7.24 1.68 -10.18
N ASN A 219 6.44 0.75 -9.62
CA ASN A 219 4.99 0.90 -9.57
C ASN A 219 4.58 2.17 -8.81
N GLU A 220 5.23 2.45 -7.69
CA GLU A 220 4.95 3.63 -6.87
C GLU A 220 5.32 4.93 -7.58
N GLY A 221 6.50 5.00 -8.18
CA GLY A 221 6.93 6.14 -8.97
C GLY A 221 6.00 6.41 -10.16
N LEU A 222 5.60 5.37 -10.89
CA LEU A 222 4.66 5.48 -12.00
C LEU A 222 3.27 5.93 -11.53
N ALA A 223 2.77 5.39 -10.41
CA ALA A 223 1.49 5.81 -9.85
C ALA A 223 1.52 7.27 -9.36
N LEU A 224 2.63 7.72 -8.76
CA LEU A 224 2.83 9.12 -8.39
C LEU A 224 2.87 10.03 -9.63
N ARG A 225 3.55 9.59 -10.70
CA ARG A 225 3.61 10.31 -11.98
C ARG A 225 2.22 10.52 -12.57
N VAL A 226 1.37 9.49 -12.59
CA VAL A 226 -0.04 9.59 -13.04
C VAL A 226 -0.84 10.53 -12.16
N ALA A 227 -0.64 10.50 -10.85
CA ALA A 227 -1.32 11.41 -9.95
C ALA A 227 -0.96 12.88 -10.24
N SER A 228 0.27 13.16 -10.65
CA SER A 228 0.71 14.52 -11.04
C SER A 228 0.35 14.90 -12.49
N GLU A 229 0.29 13.93 -13.40
CA GLU A 229 0.04 14.12 -14.83
C GLU A 229 -1.01 13.09 -15.31
N PRO A 230 -2.32 13.35 -15.11
CA PRO A 230 -3.36 12.37 -15.41
C PRO A 230 -3.45 11.94 -16.89
N ASN A 231 -2.96 12.78 -17.80
CA ASN A 231 -2.91 12.50 -19.24
C ASN A 231 -1.64 11.73 -19.66
N HIS A 232 -0.78 11.34 -18.72
CA HIS A 232 0.44 10.62 -19.04
C HIS A 232 0.12 9.17 -19.43
N HIS A 233 0.57 8.74 -20.63
CA HIS A 233 0.27 7.43 -21.21
C HIS A 233 1.12 6.29 -20.60
N VAL A 234 0.99 6.03 -19.29
CA VAL A 234 1.65 4.88 -18.64
C VAL A 234 0.79 3.62 -18.60
N ILE A 235 -0.51 3.74 -18.90
CA ILE A 235 -1.45 2.63 -19.03
C ILE A 235 -2.08 2.72 -20.42
N ASP A 236 -1.94 1.65 -21.20
CA ASP A 236 -2.66 1.42 -22.45
C ASP A 236 -3.86 0.52 -22.16
N GLU A 237 -5.04 1.13 -22.07
CA GLU A 237 -6.30 0.42 -21.78
C GLU A 237 -6.74 -0.48 -22.95
N THR A 238 -6.39 -0.14 -24.19
CA THR A 238 -6.78 -0.91 -25.39
C THR A 238 -5.93 -2.17 -25.52
N GLY A 239 -4.61 -2.02 -25.42
CA GLY A 239 -3.66 -3.13 -25.50
C GLY A 239 -3.51 -3.91 -24.18
N ARG A 240 -4.13 -3.46 -23.09
CA ARG A 240 -3.94 -3.99 -21.72
C ARG A 240 -2.47 -4.05 -21.30
N ARG A 241 -1.71 -3.01 -21.66
CA ARG A 241 -0.27 -2.88 -21.36
C ARG A 241 -0.04 -1.71 -20.41
N SER A 242 1.13 -1.71 -19.78
CA SER A 242 1.55 -0.61 -18.93
C SER A 242 3.07 -0.43 -19.01
N MET A 243 3.53 0.79 -18.70
CA MET A 243 4.95 1.10 -18.55
C MET A 243 5.60 0.20 -17.48
N LEU A 244 4.85 -0.15 -16.43
CA LEU A 244 5.31 -1.10 -15.42
C LEU A 244 5.58 -2.48 -16.03
N GLY A 245 4.72 -2.96 -16.95
CA GLY A 245 4.92 -4.24 -17.62
C GLY A 245 6.16 -4.23 -18.51
N THR A 246 6.38 -3.15 -19.25
CA THR A 246 7.61 -2.97 -20.04
C THR A 246 8.85 -2.95 -19.13
N ALA A 247 8.82 -2.16 -18.06
CA ALA A 247 9.93 -2.09 -17.11
C ALA A 247 10.20 -3.43 -16.43
N ALA A 248 9.14 -4.18 -16.07
CA ALA A 248 9.28 -5.51 -15.51
C ALA A 248 9.96 -6.47 -16.50
N LEU A 249 9.58 -6.47 -17.78
CA LEU A 249 10.23 -7.29 -18.79
C LEU A 249 11.69 -6.91 -19.00
N THR A 250 12.01 -5.62 -19.01
CA THR A 250 13.40 -5.15 -19.08
C THR A 250 14.21 -5.61 -17.88
N LEU A 251 13.66 -5.50 -16.66
CA LEU A 251 14.30 -5.99 -15.45
C LEU A 251 14.52 -7.51 -15.48
N PHE A 252 13.50 -8.29 -15.88
CA PHE A 252 13.66 -9.74 -16.01
C PHE A 252 14.69 -10.12 -17.07
N ALA A 253 14.69 -9.46 -18.23
CA ALA A 253 15.65 -9.72 -19.29
C ALA A 253 17.11 -9.42 -18.85
N GLY A 254 17.30 -8.38 -18.03
CA GLY A 254 18.62 -8.06 -17.48
C GLY A 254 19.02 -8.93 -16.29
N ALA A 255 18.07 -9.33 -15.45
CA ALA A 255 18.36 -9.99 -14.17
C ALA A 255 18.50 -11.52 -14.25
N VAL A 256 17.95 -12.15 -15.28
CA VAL A 256 18.04 -13.61 -15.47
C VAL A 256 19.40 -13.96 -16.08
N ASP A 257 20.06 -14.96 -15.51
CA ASP A 257 21.28 -15.54 -16.07
C ASP A 257 20.93 -16.43 -17.28
N THR A 258 21.59 -16.17 -18.40
CA THR A 258 21.45 -16.97 -19.63
C THR A 258 22.40 -18.17 -19.69
N GLY A 259 23.07 -18.49 -18.57
CA GLY A 259 24.09 -19.52 -18.44
C GLY A 259 25.52 -18.98 -18.66
N ASP A 260 25.69 -17.66 -18.65
CA ASP A 260 27.00 -17.00 -18.84
C ASP A 260 27.71 -16.75 -17.50
N GLY A 261 27.00 -16.82 -16.38
CA GLY A 261 27.53 -16.59 -15.03
C GLY A 261 27.96 -15.15 -14.77
N ALA A 262 27.61 -14.20 -15.64
CA ALA A 262 28.01 -12.81 -15.54
C ALA A 262 27.04 -12.01 -14.67
N SER A 263 27.58 -11.09 -13.87
CA SER A 263 26.82 -10.04 -13.19
C SER A 263 26.17 -9.06 -14.17
N ILE A 264 25.22 -8.24 -13.70
CA ILE A 264 24.61 -7.20 -14.56
C ILE A 264 25.67 -6.22 -15.05
N GLU A 265 26.61 -5.84 -14.20
CA GLU A 265 27.69 -4.89 -14.48
C GLU A 265 28.56 -5.41 -15.64
N GLU A 266 28.96 -6.68 -15.60
CA GLU A 266 29.76 -7.29 -16.66
C GLU A 266 29.03 -7.37 -18.00
N VAL A 267 27.71 -7.62 -17.98
CA VAL A 267 26.88 -7.59 -19.20
C VAL A 267 26.84 -6.19 -19.79
N VAL A 268 26.63 -5.16 -18.96
CA VAL A 268 26.58 -3.77 -19.42
C VAL A 268 27.93 -3.32 -19.98
N ASP A 269 29.04 -3.65 -19.31
CA ASP A 269 30.40 -3.37 -19.79
C ASP A 269 30.68 -4.06 -21.12
N THR A 270 30.16 -5.28 -21.31
CA THR A 270 30.31 -6.02 -22.57
C THR A 270 29.51 -5.37 -23.69
N LEU A 271 28.24 -5.02 -23.44
CA LEU A 271 27.38 -4.37 -24.45
C LEU A 271 27.92 -3.00 -24.88
N THR A 272 28.47 -2.22 -23.95
CA THR A 272 29.02 -0.89 -24.25
C THR A 272 30.28 -0.96 -25.11
N ARG A 273 31.15 -1.96 -24.92
CA ARG A 273 32.31 -2.20 -25.78
C ARG A 273 31.95 -2.58 -27.22
N TYR A 274 30.75 -3.11 -27.47
CA TYR A 274 30.26 -3.38 -28.83
C TYR A 274 29.68 -2.14 -29.53
N LEU A 275 29.47 -1.05 -28.80
CA LEU A 275 28.97 0.22 -29.32
C LEU A 275 30.09 1.20 -29.69
N GLU A 276 31.33 0.89 -29.33
CA GLU A 276 32.56 1.61 -29.72
C GLU A 276 33.19 0.99 -30.97
#